data_AF-A0A8V0X6F4-F1
#
_entry.id   AF-A0A8V0X6F4-F1
#
_cell.length_a   1.000
_cell.length_b   1.000
_cell.length_c   1.000
_cell.angle_alpha   90.00
_cell.angle_beta   90.00
_cell.angle_gamma   90.00
#
_symmetry.space_group_name_H-M   'P 1'
#
loop_
_entity.id
_entity.type
_entity.pdbx_description
1 polymer ?
#
loop_
_entity_poly.entity_id
_entity_poly.type
_entity_poly.pdbx_seq_one_letter_code
_entity_poly.pdbx_strand_id
1 'polypeptide(L)'
;MRGMRGEVGEAGRGHVTGSGGSGRSRERKRRGLRRAMAEQIQKKLQGELEKYQQLQKDLSKSVAARQKLEAQLTENNIVKEELELLDDTNTIFKLLGPVLVRQDMEDARVTVAKRLQYITGEIKRYEQQMQEMEKRSEQQRELLARLQHDFQRAQSKA
;
A
#
# COMPACT_ATOMS: atom_id res chain seq x y z
N MET A 1 39.61 -61.48 64.78
CA MET A 1 39.26 -62.90 64.60
C MET A 1 37.82 -63.00 64.13
N ARG A 2 37.61 -63.69 62.99
CA ARG A 2 36.48 -64.58 62.56
C ARG A 2 35.12 -64.39 63.23
N GLY A 3 33.96 -64.44 62.59
CA GLY A 3 33.40 -64.87 61.29
C GLY A 3 31.87 -64.65 61.45
N MET A 4 30.92 -64.88 60.54
CA MET A 4 30.73 -65.76 59.39
C MET A 4 29.53 -65.23 58.57
N ARG A 5 29.40 -65.81 57.38
CA ARG A 5 28.47 -65.63 56.25
C ARG A 5 26.96 -65.62 56.57
N GLY A 6 26.21 -65.05 55.62
CA GLY A 6 24.83 -65.41 55.29
C GLY A 6 24.40 -64.77 53.96
N GLU A 7 24.24 -65.58 52.90
CA GLU A 7 23.65 -65.22 51.61
C GLU A 7 22.12 -65.13 51.72
N VAL A 8 21.47 -64.19 51.02
CA VAL A 8 20.32 -64.44 50.13
C VAL A 8 19.94 -63.14 49.40
N GLY A 9 19.69 -63.24 48.09
CA GLY A 9 19.27 -62.12 47.24
C GLY A 9 17.76 -61.86 47.29
N GLU A 10 17.34 -60.68 46.85
CA GLU A 10 16.06 -60.53 46.14
C GLU A 10 15.96 -59.20 45.38
N ALA A 11 15.17 -59.26 44.32
CA ALA A 11 15.03 -58.29 43.26
C ALA A 11 14.25 -57.03 43.66
N GLY A 12 14.57 -55.94 42.95
CA GLY A 12 13.57 -55.06 42.36
C GLY A 12 12.80 -54.13 43.29
N ARG A 13 12.99 -52.82 43.08
CA ARG A 13 11.91 -51.91 42.68
C ARG A 13 12.51 -50.56 42.32
N GLY A 14 12.72 -50.35 41.01
CA GLY A 14 12.89 -49.02 40.45
C GLY A 14 11.62 -48.23 40.70
N HIS A 15 11.69 -47.24 41.58
CA HIS A 15 10.62 -46.28 41.77
C HIS A 15 10.76 -45.21 40.69
N VAL A 16 10.18 -45.47 39.51
CA VAL A 16 10.01 -44.45 38.47
C VAL A 16 8.77 -43.63 38.85
N THR A 17 8.98 -42.50 39.52
CA THR A 17 7.91 -41.53 39.75
C THR A 17 7.55 -40.86 38.42
N GLY A 18 6.44 -41.31 37.82
CA GLY A 18 5.84 -40.71 36.65
C GLY A 18 5.20 -39.36 36.98
N SER A 19 5.91 -38.26 36.72
CA SER A 19 5.32 -36.90 36.70
C SER A 19 5.64 -36.12 35.41
N GLY A 20 6.49 -36.66 34.51
CA GLY A 20 7.01 -35.96 33.34
C GLY A 20 6.09 -35.85 32.10
N GLY A 21 4.96 -36.58 32.05
CA GLY A 21 4.11 -36.65 30.85
C GLY A 21 3.24 -35.41 30.57
N SER A 22 2.77 -34.74 31.63
CA SER A 22 1.87 -33.58 31.54
C SER A 22 2.59 -32.31 31.04
N GLY A 23 3.83 -32.08 31.48
CA GLY A 23 4.64 -30.92 31.09
C GLY A 23 5.04 -30.94 29.61
N ARG A 24 5.51 -32.09 29.12
CA ARG A 24 5.94 -32.25 27.71
C ARG A 24 4.81 -32.04 26.70
N SER A 25 3.59 -32.47 27.03
CA SER A 25 2.42 -32.28 26.17
C SER A 25 1.99 -30.80 26.10
N ARG A 26 2.00 -30.10 27.24
CA ARG A 26 1.69 -28.65 27.31
C ARG A 26 2.72 -27.80 26.56
N GLU A 27 3.99 -28.16 26.63
CA GLU A 27 5.07 -27.44 25.96
C GLU A 27 5.06 -27.62 24.42
N ARG A 28 4.77 -28.84 23.94
CA ARG A 28 4.54 -29.09 22.51
C ARG A 28 3.38 -28.27 21.96
N LYS A 29 2.26 -28.19 22.70
CA LYS A 29 1.08 -27.40 22.31
C LYS A 29 1.42 -25.90 22.26
N ARG A 30 2.20 -25.39 23.22
CA ARG A 30 2.70 -24.00 23.24
C ARG A 30 3.61 -23.68 22.05
N ARG A 31 4.56 -24.56 21.68
CA ARG A 31 5.41 -24.36 20.48
C ARG A 31 4.59 -24.33 19.19
N GLY A 32 3.61 -25.23 19.05
CA GLY A 32 2.70 -25.24 17.91
C GLY A 32 1.90 -23.94 17.76
N LEU A 33 1.34 -23.43 18.87
CA LEU A 33 0.62 -22.15 18.90
C LEU A 33 1.51 -20.96 18.51
N ARG A 34 2.76 -20.91 18.98
CA ARG A 34 3.71 -19.83 18.63
C ARG A 34 4.06 -19.83 17.15
N ARG A 35 4.32 -21.01 16.58
CA ARG A 35 4.60 -21.16 15.16
C ARG A 35 3.40 -20.74 14.30
N ALA A 36 2.20 -21.19 14.63
CA ALA A 36 0.98 -20.79 13.95
C ALA A 36 0.74 -19.27 14.01
N MET A 37 1.03 -18.65 15.16
CA MET A 37 0.95 -17.19 15.33
C MET A 37 1.96 -16.46 14.42
N ALA A 38 3.21 -16.92 14.36
CA ALA A 38 4.23 -16.33 13.50
C ALA A 38 3.88 -16.44 12.01
N GLU A 39 3.38 -17.61 11.58
CA GLU A 39 2.91 -17.83 10.19
C GLU A 39 1.71 -16.92 9.84
N GLN A 40 0.77 -16.72 10.76
CA GLN A 40 -0.35 -15.79 10.57
C GLN A 40 0.12 -14.33 10.44
N ILE A 41 1.07 -13.90 11.28
CA ILE A 41 1.61 -12.54 11.22
C ILE A 41 2.38 -12.35 9.91
N GLN A 42 3.19 -13.33 9.48
CA GLN A 42 3.90 -13.29 8.21
C GLN A 42 2.94 -13.13 7.02
N LYS A 43 1.86 -13.91 6.98
CA LYS A 43 0.85 -13.83 5.92
C LYS A 43 0.16 -12.46 5.88
N LYS A 44 -0.19 -11.90 7.05
CA LYS A 44 -0.74 -10.55 7.14
C LYS A 44 0.25 -9.50 6.65
N LEU A 45 1.51 -9.58 7.07
CA LEU A 45 2.56 -8.66 6.69
C LEU A 45 2.79 -8.65 5.17
N GLN A 46 2.81 -9.82 4.53
CA GLN A 46 2.90 -9.92 3.07
C GLN A 46 1.71 -9.26 2.37
N GLY A 47 0.48 -9.56 2.80
CA GLY A 47 -0.72 -8.96 2.20
C GLY A 47 -0.79 -7.44 2.39
N GLU A 48 -0.41 -6.94 3.55
CA GLU A 48 -0.34 -5.50 3.81
C GLU A 48 0.79 -4.81 3.01
N LEU A 49 1.89 -5.51 2.72
CA LEU A 49 2.98 -4.99 1.90
C LEU A 49 2.57 -4.87 0.43
N GLU A 50 1.87 -5.87 -0.10
CA GLU A 50 1.33 -5.84 -1.47
C GLU A 50 0.35 -4.68 -1.66
N LYS A 51 -0.55 -4.45 -0.69
CA LYS A 51 -1.45 -3.29 -0.69
C LYS A 51 -0.69 -1.97 -0.69
N TYR A 52 0.35 -1.85 0.14
CA TYR A 52 1.18 -0.65 0.20
C TYR A 52 1.88 -0.38 -1.14
N GLN A 53 2.48 -1.40 -1.76
CA GLN A 53 3.10 -1.28 -3.07
C GLN A 53 2.10 -0.85 -4.15
N GLN A 54 0.89 -1.39 -4.11
CA GLN A 54 -0.17 -1.00 -5.03
C GLN A 54 -0.60 0.47 -4.83
N LEU A 55 -0.77 0.91 -3.58
CA LEU A 55 -1.04 2.32 -3.27
C LEU A 55 0.05 3.26 -3.80
N GLN A 56 1.33 2.90 -3.63
CA GLN A 56 2.46 3.69 -4.16
C GLN A 56 2.43 3.79 -5.69
N LYS A 57 2.10 2.67 -6.37
CA LYS A 57 1.96 2.64 -7.82
C LYS A 57 0.81 3.54 -8.31
N ASP A 58 -0.33 3.51 -7.62
CA ASP A 58 -1.49 4.31 -8.02
C ASP A 58 -1.33 5.80 -7.69
N LEU A 59 -0.61 6.13 -6.62
CA LEU A 59 -0.17 7.50 -6.33
C LEU A 59 0.72 8.03 -7.45
N SER A 60 1.74 7.26 -7.86
CA SER A 60 2.64 7.66 -8.96
C SER A 60 1.90 7.88 -10.28
N LYS A 61 0.92 7.03 -10.63
CA LYS A 61 0.07 7.25 -11.81
C LYS A 61 -0.75 8.54 -11.71
N SER A 62 -1.30 8.82 -10.54
CA SER A 62 -2.12 10.02 -10.30
C SER A 62 -1.30 11.29 -10.40
N VAL A 63 -0.07 11.28 -9.87
CA VAL A 63 0.91 12.37 -10.04
C VAL A 63 1.20 12.62 -11.52
N ALA A 64 1.51 11.56 -12.28
CA ALA A 64 1.81 11.69 -13.71
C ALA A 64 0.60 12.21 -14.51
N ALA A 65 -0.62 11.77 -14.19
CA ALA A 65 -1.84 12.27 -14.81
C ALA A 65 -2.08 13.75 -14.50
N ARG A 66 -1.89 14.18 -13.24
CA ARG A 66 -2.00 15.58 -12.82
C ARG A 66 -0.99 16.47 -13.54
N GLN A 67 0.27 16.06 -13.62
CA GLN A 67 1.32 16.79 -14.34
C GLN A 67 0.99 17.00 -15.82
N LYS A 68 0.43 15.97 -16.47
CA LYS A 68 -0.05 16.08 -17.85
C LYS A 68 -1.17 17.11 -17.99
N LEU A 69 -2.11 17.13 -17.05
CA LEU A 69 -3.19 18.13 -17.03
C LEU A 69 -2.66 19.55 -16.76
N GLU A 70 -1.65 19.72 -15.90
CA GLU A 70 -1.00 21.01 -15.65
C GLU A 70 -0.32 21.57 -16.92
N ALA A 71 0.36 20.72 -17.69
CA ALA A 71 0.91 21.11 -18.98
C ALA A 71 -0.19 21.56 -19.95
N GLN A 72 -1.27 20.78 -20.06
CA GLN A 72 -2.42 21.13 -20.90
C GLN A 72 -3.12 22.43 -20.43
N LEU A 73 -3.22 22.65 -19.12
CA LEU A 73 -3.79 23.87 -18.55
C LEU A 73 -2.97 25.08 -18.99
N THR A 74 -1.65 24.98 -18.89
CA THR A 74 -0.71 26.04 -19.29
C THR A 74 -0.85 26.37 -20.77
N GLU A 75 -0.83 25.36 -21.64
CA GLU A 75 -1.05 25.54 -23.08
C GLU A 75 -2.39 26.20 -23.40
N ASN A 76 -3.48 25.80 -22.74
CA ASN A 76 -4.81 26.37 -22.99
C ASN A 76 -4.96 27.78 -22.41
N ASN A 77 -4.25 28.12 -21.35
CA ASN A 77 -4.20 29.50 -20.84
C ASN A 77 -3.50 30.42 -21.84
N ILE A 78 -2.37 29.97 -22.42
CA ILE A 78 -1.69 30.72 -23.48
C ILE A 78 -2.65 30.94 -24.66
N VAL A 79 -3.36 29.90 -25.12
CA VAL A 79 -4.34 30.05 -26.21
C VAL A 79 -5.46 31.04 -25.83
N LYS A 80 -5.94 31.03 -24.58
CA LYS A 80 -6.94 32.00 -24.11
C LYS A 80 -6.39 33.42 -24.18
N GLU A 81 -5.18 33.64 -23.69
CA GLU A 81 -4.52 34.95 -23.72
C GLU A 81 -4.34 35.46 -25.16
N GLU A 82 -3.88 34.60 -26.07
CA GLU A 82 -3.76 34.95 -27.50
C GLU A 82 -5.13 35.29 -28.12
N LEU A 83 -6.20 34.55 -27.80
CA LEU A 83 -7.55 34.84 -28.28
C LEU A 83 -8.13 36.16 -27.74
N GLU A 84 -7.66 36.62 -26.58
CA GLU A 84 -8.04 37.90 -25.98
C GLU A 84 -7.36 39.09 -26.66
N LEU A 85 -6.23 38.87 -27.36
CA LEU A 85 -5.53 39.89 -28.14
C LEU A 85 -6.12 40.11 -29.54
N LEU A 86 -6.96 39.19 -30.02
CA LEU A 86 -7.59 39.27 -31.35
C LEU A 86 -8.80 40.19 -31.36
N ASP A 87 -8.96 40.92 -32.46
CA ASP A 87 -10.10 41.77 -32.77
C ASP A 87 -10.99 41.17 -33.87
N ASP A 88 -12.15 41.80 -34.09
CA ASP A 88 -13.19 41.31 -35.01
C ASP A 88 -12.74 41.24 -36.49
N THR A 89 -11.60 41.84 -36.85
CA THR A 89 -11.03 41.75 -38.20
C THR A 89 -10.22 40.48 -38.42
N ASN A 90 -9.80 39.81 -37.34
CA ASN A 90 -9.05 38.57 -37.40
C ASN A 90 -9.95 37.39 -37.77
N THR A 91 -9.44 36.48 -38.60
CA THR A 91 -10.13 35.22 -38.94
C THR A 91 -9.48 34.05 -38.24
N ILE A 92 -10.26 33.28 -37.48
CA ILE A 92 -9.80 32.08 -36.78
C ILE A 92 -10.10 30.83 -37.61
N PHE A 93 -9.16 29.89 -37.59
CA PHE A 93 -9.32 28.57 -38.20
C PHE A 93 -9.02 27.47 -37.18
N LYS A 94 -9.81 26.40 -37.22
CA LYS A 94 -9.61 25.18 -36.43
C LYS A 94 -9.10 24.06 -37.33
N LEU A 95 -8.04 23.38 -36.90
CA LEU A 95 -7.53 22.18 -37.56
C LEU A 95 -8.42 20.98 -37.25
N LEU A 96 -8.93 20.33 -38.28
CA LEU A 96 -9.71 19.08 -38.22
C LEU A 96 -9.07 18.07 -39.19
N GLY A 97 -8.32 17.10 -38.65
CA GLY A 97 -7.55 16.17 -39.49
C GLY A 97 -6.57 16.92 -40.39
N PRO A 98 -6.58 16.73 -41.73
CA PRO A 98 -5.70 17.45 -42.64
C PRO A 98 -6.24 18.81 -43.11
N VAL A 99 -7.39 19.29 -42.61
CA VAL A 99 -8.04 20.52 -43.12
C VAL A 99 -8.21 21.60 -42.06
N LEU A 100 -8.18 22.87 -42.50
CA LEU A 100 -8.50 24.05 -41.70
C LEU A 100 -9.93 24.50 -41.99
N VAL A 101 -10.75 24.65 -40.95
CA VAL A 101 -12.14 25.11 -41.06
C VAL A 101 -12.26 26.44 -40.34
N ARG A 102 -12.87 27.44 -40.99
CA ARG A 102 -13.14 28.74 -40.38
C ARG A 102 -14.04 28.52 -39.15
N GLN A 103 -13.63 29.09 -38.02
CA GLN A 103 -14.34 28.99 -36.75
C GLN A 103 -14.74 30.40 -36.31
N ASP A 104 -15.95 30.53 -35.77
CA ASP A 104 -16.38 31.77 -35.14
C ASP A 104 -15.52 32.10 -33.90
N MET A 105 -15.20 33.39 -33.70
CA MET A 105 -14.31 33.82 -32.64
C MET A 105 -14.90 33.58 -31.25
N GLU A 106 -16.19 33.82 -31.07
CA GLU A 106 -16.87 33.60 -29.79
C GLU A 106 -16.95 32.11 -29.49
N ASP A 107 -17.27 31.29 -30.49
CA ASP A 107 -17.27 29.82 -30.33
C ASP A 107 -15.87 29.28 -29.93
N ALA A 108 -14.80 29.84 -30.49
CA ALA A 108 -13.43 29.49 -30.13
C ALA A 108 -13.15 29.84 -28.66
N ARG A 109 -13.51 31.05 -28.21
CA ARG A 109 -13.37 31.51 -26.82
C ARG A 109 -14.15 30.62 -25.85
N VAL A 110 -15.42 30.34 -26.15
CA VAL A 110 -16.27 29.45 -25.33
C VAL A 110 -15.69 28.04 -25.24
N THR A 111 -15.15 27.52 -26.35
CA THR A 111 -14.52 26.18 -26.37
C THR A 111 -13.29 26.12 -25.46
N VAL A 112 -12.40 27.12 -25.56
CA VAL A 112 -11.20 27.20 -24.71
C VAL A 112 -11.57 27.39 -23.24
N ALA A 113 -12.54 28.25 -22.93
CA ALA A 113 -13.03 28.46 -21.58
C ALA A 113 -13.60 27.18 -20.94
N LYS A 114 -14.46 26.44 -21.67
CA LYS A 114 -15.00 25.15 -21.21
C LYS A 114 -13.89 24.13 -20.98
N ARG A 115 -12.87 24.10 -21.84
CA ARG A 115 -11.72 23.20 -21.69
C ARG A 115 -10.90 23.52 -20.44
N LEU A 116 -10.63 24.81 -20.19
CA LEU A 116 -9.95 25.25 -18.97
C LEU A 116 -10.72 24.85 -17.71
N GLN A 117 -12.04 25.10 -17.67
CA GLN A 117 -12.89 24.69 -16.55
C GLN A 117 -12.83 23.19 -16.27
N TYR A 118 -12.91 22.37 -17.33
CA TYR A 118 -12.79 20.92 -17.21
C TYR A 118 -11.42 20.50 -16.65
N ILE A 119 -10.33 21.02 -17.24
CA ILE A 119 -8.96 20.67 -16.82
C ILE A 119 -8.73 21.06 -15.36
N THR A 120 -9.12 22.28 -14.96
CA THR A 120 -9.02 22.73 -13.57
C THR A 120 -9.84 21.86 -12.62
N GLY A 121 -11.04 21.42 -13.02
CA GLY A 121 -11.85 20.50 -12.25
C GLY A 121 -11.19 19.14 -12.04
N GLU A 122 -10.63 18.57 -13.10
CA GLU A 122 -9.95 17.27 -13.04
C GLU A 122 -8.64 17.34 -12.23
N ILE A 123 -7.87 18.44 -12.32
CA ILE A 123 -6.70 18.65 -11.45
C ILE A 123 -7.11 18.60 -9.98
N LYS A 124 -8.14 19.35 -9.57
CA LYS A 124 -8.64 19.33 -8.19
C LYS A 124 -9.08 17.94 -7.74
N ARG A 125 -9.71 17.18 -8.63
CA ARG A 125 -10.10 15.79 -8.37
C ARG A 125 -8.89 14.90 -8.13
N TYR A 126 -7.84 15.03 -8.94
CA TYR A 126 -6.60 14.28 -8.74
C TYR A 126 -5.89 14.68 -7.44
N GLU A 127 -5.85 15.97 -7.09
CA GLU A 127 -5.29 16.44 -5.83
C GLU A 127 -6.01 15.83 -4.62
N GLN A 128 -7.34 15.78 -4.63
CA GLN A 128 -8.12 15.13 -3.57
C GLN A 128 -7.81 13.63 -3.48
N GLN A 129 -7.79 12.93 -4.62
CA GLN A 129 -7.47 11.50 -4.66
C GLN A 129 -6.04 11.23 -4.13
N MET A 130 -5.08 12.06 -4.51
CA MET A 130 -3.70 11.97 -4.03
C MET A 130 -3.60 12.15 -2.52
N GLN A 131 -4.26 13.18 -1.97
CA GLN A 131 -4.30 13.41 -0.52
C GLN A 131 -4.90 12.22 0.24
N GLU A 132 -5.97 11.60 -0.29
CA GLU A 132 -6.55 10.40 0.30
C GLU A 132 -5.59 9.20 0.24
N MET A 133 -4.92 8.99 -0.90
CA MET A 133 -3.94 7.91 -1.06
C MET A 133 -2.72 8.10 -0.16
N GLU A 134 -2.24 9.33 0.02
CA GLU A 134 -1.15 9.65 0.93
C GLU A 134 -1.52 9.34 2.39
N LYS A 135 -2.73 9.75 2.83
CA LYS A 135 -3.25 9.41 4.16
C LYS A 135 -3.34 7.89 4.37
N ARG A 136 -3.88 7.16 3.39
CA ARG A 136 -3.95 5.68 3.44
C ARG A 136 -2.56 5.06 3.45
N SER A 137 -1.62 5.60 2.68
CA SER A 137 -0.24 5.14 2.64
C SER A 137 0.45 5.30 4.00
N GLU A 138 0.23 6.41 4.71
CA GLU A 138 0.78 6.60 6.06
C GLU A 138 0.21 5.60 7.07
N GLN A 139 -1.12 5.43 7.08
CA GLN A 139 -1.78 4.42 7.94
C GLN A 139 -1.26 3.01 7.66
N GLN A 140 -1.07 2.68 6.39
CA GLN A 140 -0.54 1.39 5.95
C GLN A 140 0.91 1.19 6.40
N ARG A 141 1.73 2.25 6.35
CA ARG A 141 3.12 2.23 6.81
C ARG A 141 3.21 1.99 8.31
N GLU A 142 2.36 2.65 9.11
CA GLU A 142 2.27 2.40 10.55
C GLU A 142 1.86 0.96 10.85
N LEU A 143 0.85 0.43 10.13
CA LEU A 143 0.40 -0.94 10.29
C LEU A 143 1.53 -1.94 9.98
N LEU A 144 2.27 -1.72 8.90
CA LEU A 144 3.42 -2.53 8.52
C LEU A 144 4.51 -2.50 9.60
N ALA A 145 4.82 -1.33 10.16
CA ALA A 145 5.79 -1.20 11.25
C ALA A 145 5.36 -1.99 12.51
N ARG A 146 4.07 -1.92 12.88
CA ARG A 146 3.52 -2.68 14.01
C ARG A 146 3.59 -4.19 13.75
N LEU A 147 3.20 -4.65 12.56
CA LEU A 147 3.27 -6.07 12.18
C LEU A 147 4.71 -6.59 12.13
N GLN A 148 5.68 -5.78 11.67
CA GLN A 148 7.10 -6.13 11.69
C GLN A 148 7.61 -6.32 13.11
N HIS A 149 7.26 -5.41 14.02
CA HIS A 149 7.63 -5.51 15.44
C HIS A 149 6.99 -6.75 16.11
N ASP A 150 5.71 -7.02 15.85
CA ASP A 150 5.04 -8.20 16.39
C ASP A 150 5.60 -9.51 15.83
N PHE A 151 6.00 -9.53 14.56
CA PHE A 151 6.68 -10.66 13.94
C PHE A 151 8.03 -10.95 14.63
N GLN A 152 8.85 -9.92 14.86
CA GLN A 152 10.12 -10.07 15.58
C GLN A 152 9.92 -10.57 17.01
N ARG A 153 8.88 -10.12 17.71
CA ARG A 153 8.52 -10.61 19.06
C ARG A 153 8.04 -12.05 19.06
N ALA A 154 7.33 -12.47 18.01
CA ALA A 154 6.90 -13.85 17.85
C ALA A 154 8.07 -14.79 17.55
N GLN A 155 9.08 -14.33 16.80
CA GLN A 155 10.30 -15.10 16.47
C GLN A 155 11.33 -15.15 17.61
N SER A 156 11.57 -14.04 18.31
CA SER A 156 12.55 -13.98 19.42
C SER A 156 12.16 -14.81 20.65
N LYS A 157 10.88 -15.20 20.75
CA LYS A 157 10.35 -16.10 21.80
C LYS A 157 10.15 -17.54 21.32
N ALA A 158 10.66 -17.89 20.13
CA ALA A 158 10.57 -19.21 19.51
C ALA A 158 11.67 -20.17 19.97
#